data_AF-A0AAD7J0P8-F1
#
_entry.id   AF-A0AAD7J0P8-F1
#
_cell.length_a   1.000
_cell.length_b   1.000
_cell.length_c   1.000
_cell.angle_alpha   90.00
_cell.angle_beta   90.00
_cell.angle_gamma   90.00
#
_symmetry.space_group_name_H-M   'P 1'
#
loop_
_entity.id
_entity.type
_entity.pdbx_description
1 polymer ?
#
loop_
_entity_poly.entity_id
_entity_poly.type
_entity_poly.pdbx_seq_one_letter_code
_entity_poly.pdbx_strand_id
1 'polypeptide(L)'
;MPFATDTSWPVGLLRIFDIAGSARGSFENRYYGAYTKLLTHCFGHDFDFVVAPQAPPDDSHDNFIVYLIVFDVPQQRPVFFLEVKDDGHNLIPAKREAADAQMRGRYNKLLHDCPIPLLYGLSVLGTGMRVYCGDKARRTVTPSFVETDWHFVLPAEYLQDQWSLDILSPGGFSEMKRIVAYIKGESTKFQPG
;
A
#
# COMPACT_ATOMS: atom_id res chain seq x y z
N MET A 1 -22.03 0.36 -4.66
CA MET A 1 -22.17 0.73 -3.23
C MET A 1 -20.89 1.46 -2.88
N PRO A 2 -20.94 2.69 -2.34
CA PRO A 2 -19.72 3.39 -1.97
C PRO A 2 -19.05 2.66 -0.80
N PHE A 3 -17.74 2.43 -0.91
CA PHE A 3 -16.92 1.78 0.14
C PHE A 3 -17.16 2.37 1.54
N ALA A 4 -17.53 3.66 1.64
CA ALA A 4 -17.88 4.32 2.88
C ALA A 4 -19.02 3.65 3.66
N THR A 5 -20.01 3.06 2.99
CA THR A 5 -21.17 2.42 3.64
C THR A 5 -20.97 0.95 3.93
N ASP A 6 -19.95 0.32 3.32
CA ASP A 6 -19.73 -1.12 3.46
C ASP A 6 -19.26 -1.47 4.87
N THR A 7 -19.67 -2.64 5.38
CA THR A 7 -19.24 -3.17 6.69
C THR A 7 -18.24 -4.31 6.57
N SER A 8 -17.97 -4.77 5.35
CA SER A 8 -17.00 -5.82 5.01
C SER A 8 -16.61 -5.71 3.54
N TRP A 9 -15.54 -6.41 3.15
CA TRP A 9 -15.22 -6.55 1.73
C TRP A 9 -16.36 -7.23 0.95
N PRO A 10 -16.65 -6.81 -0.29
CA PRO A 10 -17.60 -7.50 -1.15
C PRO A 10 -17.16 -8.95 -1.40
N VAL A 11 -18.11 -9.90 -1.37
CA VAL A 11 -17.83 -11.33 -1.62
C VAL A 11 -17.12 -11.55 -2.95
N GLY A 12 -17.47 -10.77 -3.98
CA GLY A 12 -16.81 -10.83 -5.28
C GLY A 12 -15.33 -10.44 -5.23
N LEU A 13 -14.96 -9.47 -4.37
CA LEU A 13 -13.56 -9.07 -4.18
C LEU A 13 -12.77 -10.20 -3.49
N LEU A 14 -13.34 -10.79 -2.43
CA LEU A 14 -12.73 -11.92 -1.73
C LEU A 14 -12.48 -13.11 -2.68
N ARG A 15 -13.46 -13.42 -3.54
CA ARG A 15 -13.31 -14.48 -4.56
C ARG A 15 -12.18 -14.18 -5.56
N ILE A 16 -12.00 -12.92 -5.95
CA ILE A 16 -10.89 -12.55 -6.87
C ILE A 16 -9.54 -12.82 -6.21
N PHE A 17 -9.38 -12.49 -4.94
CA PHE A 17 -8.14 -12.77 -4.20
C PHE A 17 -7.90 -14.26 -3.96
N ASP A 18 -8.96 -15.04 -3.70
CA ASP A 18 -8.86 -16.50 -3.57
C ASP A 18 -8.35 -17.15 -4.86
N ILE A 19 -8.89 -16.71 -6.02
CA ILE A 19 -8.42 -17.15 -7.34
C ILE A 19 -6.97 -16.71 -7.58
N ALA A 20 -6.61 -15.46 -7.23
CA ALA A 20 -5.27 -14.92 -7.39
C ALA A 20 -4.23 -15.70 -6.56
N GLY A 21 -4.54 -16.01 -5.30
CA GLY A 21 -3.66 -16.79 -4.42
C GLY A 21 -3.43 -18.22 -4.93
N SER A 22 -4.45 -18.82 -5.56
CA SER A 22 -4.41 -20.19 -6.09
C SER A 22 -3.85 -20.28 -7.52
N ALA A 23 -3.70 -19.17 -8.23
CA ALA A 23 -3.28 -19.15 -9.63
C ALA A 23 -1.79 -19.51 -9.79
N ARG A 24 -1.48 -20.27 -10.85
CA ARG A 24 -0.10 -20.49 -11.31
C ARG A 24 0.30 -19.36 -12.24
N GLY A 25 1.41 -18.68 -11.97
CA GLY A 25 1.90 -17.59 -12.82
C GLY A 25 2.90 -16.70 -12.08
N SER A 26 3.44 -15.70 -12.78
CA SER A 26 4.25 -14.66 -12.14
C SER A 26 3.41 -13.92 -11.10
N PHE A 27 4.06 -13.49 -10.02
CA PHE A 27 3.47 -12.66 -8.98
C PHE A 27 2.62 -11.50 -9.53
N GLU A 28 3.15 -10.78 -10.54
CA GLU A 28 2.47 -9.65 -11.15
C GLU A 28 1.11 -10.05 -11.75
N ASN A 29 1.08 -11.17 -12.49
CA ASN A 29 -0.15 -11.69 -13.08
C ASN A 29 -1.16 -12.14 -12.04
N ARG A 30 -0.72 -12.61 -10.86
CA ARG A 30 -1.61 -13.04 -9.77
C ARG A 30 -2.31 -11.84 -9.13
N TYR A 31 -1.54 -10.83 -8.72
CA TYR A 31 -2.04 -9.81 -7.80
C TYR A 31 -2.42 -8.48 -8.46
N TYR A 32 -1.94 -8.18 -9.67
CA TYR A 32 -2.25 -6.91 -10.35
C TYR A 32 -3.74 -6.67 -10.51
N GLY A 33 -4.47 -7.66 -11.07
CA GLY A 33 -5.91 -7.53 -11.27
C GLY A 33 -6.69 -7.38 -9.95
N ALA A 34 -6.28 -8.15 -8.92
CA ALA A 34 -6.93 -8.15 -7.61
C ALA A 34 -6.76 -6.81 -6.88
N TYR A 35 -5.54 -6.28 -6.82
CA TYR A 35 -5.28 -4.99 -6.17
C TYR A 35 -5.84 -3.81 -6.96
N THR A 36 -5.87 -3.88 -8.30
CA THR A 36 -6.57 -2.88 -9.11
C THR A 36 -8.04 -2.81 -8.72
N LYS A 37 -8.72 -3.97 -8.62
CA LYS A 37 -10.13 -4.03 -8.20
C LYS A 37 -10.34 -3.52 -6.77
N LEU A 38 -9.46 -3.88 -5.84
CA LEU A 38 -9.52 -3.42 -4.46
C LEU A 38 -9.40 -1.89 -4.37
N LEU A 39 -8.39 -1.31 -5.02
CA LEU A 39 -8.16 0.14 -4.97
C LEU A 39 -9.25 0.91 -5.72
N THR A 40 -9.74 0.42 -6.86
CA THR A 40 -10.88 1.01 -7.55
C THR A 40 -12.15 0.95 -6.69
N HIS A 41 -12.37 -0.11 -5.93
CA HIS A 41 -13.48 -0.17 -4.99
C HIS A 41 -13.34 0.86 -3.86
N CYS A 42 -12.13 1.05 -3.32
CA CYS A 42 -11.86 2.00 -2.24
C CYS A 42 -11.96 3.48 -2.69
N PHE A 43 -11.36 3.82 -3.83
CA PHE A 43 -11.16 5.20 -4.28
C PHE A 43 -11.94 5.57 -5.55
N GLY A 44 -12.19 4.61 -6.44
CA GLY A 44 -12.63 4.85 -7.82
C GLY A 44 -14.15 5.01 -8.02
N HIS A 45 -14.93 5.14 -6.95
CA HIS A 45 -16.35 5.47 -7.07
C HIS A 45 -16.60 6.95 -7.39
N ASP A 46 -15.64 7.82 -7.07
CA ASP A 46 -15.72 9.27 -7.28
C ASP A 46 -14.67 9.68 -8.32
N PHE A 47 -14.90 10.79 -9.05
CA PHE A 47 -13.96 11.30 -10.05
C PHE A 47 -12.80 12.12 -9.44
N ASP A 48 -12.74 12.19 -8.12
CA ASP A 48 -11.75 12.96 -7.37
C ASP A 48 -10.40 12.26 -7.26
N PHE A 49 -10.33 10.95 -7.51
CA PHE A 49 -9.10 10.17 -7.38
C PHE A 49 -8.85 9.29 -8.59
N VAL A 50 -7.60 9.24 -9.02
CA VAL A 50 -7.13 8.31 -10.05
C VAL A 50 -6.30 7.21 -9.40
N VAL A 51 -6.68 5.96 -9.68
CA VAL A 51 -5.85 4.78 -9.39
C VAL A 51 -4.86 4.62 -10.53
N ALA A 52 -3.59 4.93 -10.29
CA ALA A 52 -2.53 4.92 -11.29
C ALA A 52 -1.50 3.83 -10.99
N PRO A 53 -1.59 2.65 -11.64
CA PRO A 53 -0.51 1.66 -11.62
C PRO A 53 0.77 2.26 -12.21
N GLN A 54 1.90 2.02 -11.57
CA GLN A 54 3.21 2.47 -12.02
C GLN A 54 4.05 1.25 -12.40
N ALA A 55 4.85 1.38 -13.45
CA ALA A 55 5.91 0.41 -13.71
C ALA A 55 6.93 0.44 -12.54
N PRO A 56 7.45 -0.72 -12.12
CA PRO A 56 8.63 -0.73 -11.27
C PRO A 56 9.78 0.01 -11.99
N PRO A 57 10.69 0.67 -11.25
CA PRO A 57 11.90 1.25 -11.83
C PRO A 57 12.73 0.19 -12.56
N ASP A 58 13.33 0.56 -13.69
CA ASP A 58 14.13 -0.35 -14.55
C ASP A 58 15.34 -0.98 -13.81
N ASP A 59 15.80 -0.37 -12.72
CA ASP A 59 16.91 -0.82 -11.89
C ASP A 59 16.49 -1.73 -10.72
N SER A 60 15.20 -2.09 -10.63
CA SER A 60 14.72 -2.98 -9.60
C SER A 60 15.12 -4.43 -9.87
N HIS A 61 15.87 -5.02 -8.94
CA HIS A 61 16.15 -6.47 -8.92
C HIS A 61 14.96 -7.32 -8.41
N ASP A 62 13.93 -6.67 -7.86
CA ASP A 62 12.74 -7.32 -7.31
C ASP A 62 11.50 -6.99 -8.15
N ASN A 63 10.69 -8.01 -8.45
CA ASN A 63 9.39 -7.81 -9.08
C ASN A 63 8.37 -7.30 -8.05
N PHE A 64 7.78 -6.14 -8.31
CA PHE A 64 6.74 -5.56 -7.48
C PHE A 64 5.81 -4.69 -8.31
N ILE A 65 4.60 -4.47 -7.80
CA ILE A 65 3.63 -3.55 -8.40
C ILE A 65 3.53 -2.32 -7.50
N VAL A 66 3.47 -1.13 -8.11
CA VAL A 66 3.18 0.11 -7.37
C VAL A 66 1.89 0.71 -7.88
N TYR A 67 1.06 1.18 -6.95
CA TYR A 67 -0.09 2.00 -7.26
C TYR A 67 0.06 3.34 -6.56
N LEU A 68 -0.23 4.41 -7.29
CA LEU A 68 -0.43 5.74 -6.73
C LEU A 68 -1.91 6.09 -6.78
N ILE A 69 -2.42 6.69 -5.71
CA ILE A 69 -3.72 7.33 -5.70
C ILE A 69 -3.47 8.83 -5.75
N VAL A 70 -3.93 9.45 -6.84
CA VAL A 70 -3.67 10.85 -7.17
C VAL A 70 -4.98 11.62 -7.04
N PHE A 71 -4.97 12.69 -6.26
CA PHE A 71 -6.13 13.57 -6.05
C PHE A 71 -6.19 14.75 -7.04
N ASP A 72 -5.03 15.21 -7.52
CA ASP A 72 -4.92 16.33 -8.46
C ASP A 72 -4.23 15.84 -9.73
N VAL A 73 -5.02 15.38 -10.70
CA VAL A 73 -4.52 14.76 -11.93
C VAL A 73 -3.58 15.68 -12.71
N PRO A 74 -3.86 17.00 -12.87
CA PRO A 74 -2.91 17.92 -13.48
C PRO A 74 -1.54 17.99 -12.77
N GLN A 75 -1.51 17.96 -11.44
CA GLN A 75 -0.26 18.10 -10.66
C GLN A 75 0.35 16.77 -10.20
N GLN A 76 -0.30 15.64 -10.49
CA GLN A 76 0.15 14.28 -10.14
C GLN A 76 0.51 14.10 -8.66
N ARG A 77 -0.19 14.80 -7.75
CA ARG A 77 0.14 14.79 -6.31
C ARG A 77 -0.42 13.55 -5.60
N PRO A 78 0.42 12.67 -5.04
CA PRO A 78 -0.05 11.43 -4.42
C PRO A 78 -0.61 11.68 -3.01
N VAL A 79 -1.72 11.02 -2.70
CA VAL A 79 -2.32 11.00 -1.34
C VAL A 79 -2.22 9.62 -0.69
N PHE A 80 -1.95 8.59 -1.49
CA PHE A 80 -1.72 7.23 -1.04
C PHE A 80 -0.87 6.47 -2.04
N PHE A 81 -0.11 5.48 -1.57
CA PHE A 81 0.55 4.51 -2.43
C PHE A 81 0.52 3.10 -1.85
N LEU A 82 0.51 2.10 -2.74
CA LEU A 82 0.56 0.68 -2.40
C LEU A 82 1.73 0.04 -3.13
N GLU A 83 2.56 -0.71 -2.42
CA GLU A 83 3.53 -1.63 -3.02
C GLU A 83 3.14 -3.08 -2.76
N VAL A 84 3.04 -3.86 -3.83
CA VAL A 84 2.67 -5.27 -3.78
C VAL A 84 3.88 -6.13 -4.13
N LYS A 85 4.18 -7.11 -3.28
CA LYS A 85 5.21 -8.13 -3.48
C LYS A 85 4.65 -9.52 -3.19
N ASP A 86 5.40 -10.54 -3.57
CA ASP A 86 5.02 -11.94 -3.41
C ASP A 86 4.83 -12.35 -1.94
N ASP A 87 3.89 -13.27 -1.68
CA ASP A 87 3.62 -13.79 -0.34
C ASP A 87 4.84 -14.50 0.28
N GLY A 88 5.67 -15.14 -0.55
CA GLY A 88 6.90 -15.78 -0.11
C GLY A 88 7.94 -14.81 0.47
N HIS A 89 7.86 -13.51 0.17
CA HIS A 89 8.77 -12.51 0.74
C HIS A 89 8.62 -12.43 2.26
N ASN A 90 7.43 -12.71 2.80
CA ASN A 90 7.20 -12.64 4.24
C ASN A 90 7.93 -13.75 5.01
N LEU A 91 8.45 -14.79 4.32
CA LEU A 91 9.18 -15.90 4.95
C LEU A 91 10.69 -15.63 5.07
N ILE A 92 11.21 -14.60 4.39
CA ILE A 92 12.65 -14.37 4.27
C ILE A 92 13.00 -13.00 4.91
N PRO A 93 13.84 -12.96 5.97
CA PRO A 93 14.20 -11.71 6.66
C PRO A 93 14.74 -10.62 5.73
N ALA A 94 15.63 -10.98 4.81
CA ALA A 94 16.20 -10.03 3.85
C ALA A 94 15.16 -9.44 2.90
N LYS A 95 14.11 -10.19 2.54
CA LYS A 95 13.02 -9.69 1.70
C LYS A 95 12.08 -8.77 2.47
N ARG A 96 11.86 -9.02 3.76
CA ARG A 96 11.13 -8.11 4.65
C ARG A 96 11.89 -6.81 4.87
N GLU A 97 13.21 -6.88 5.09
CA GLU A 97 14.06 -5.69 5.15
C GLU A 97 14.00 -4.87 3.87
N ALA A 98 14.19 -5.51 2.71
CA ALA A 98 14.14 -4.85 1.41
C ALA A 98 12.77 -4.18 1.16
N ALA A 99 11.67 -4.82 1.57
CA ALA A 99 10.33 -4.22 1.48
C ALA A 99 10.17 -2.97 2.38
N ASP A 100 10.69 -2.98 3.62
CA ASP A 100 10.68 -1.79 4.50
C ASP A 100 11.54 -0.66 3.94
N ALA A 101 12.78 -0.98 3.50
CA ALA A 101 13.69 -0.01 2.92
C ALA A 101 13.09 0.64 1.66
N GLN A 102 12.43 -0.15 0.81
CA GLN A 102 11.77 0.36 -0.38
C GLN A 102 10.63 1.33 -0.05
N MET A 103 9.77 0.99 0.93
CA MET A 103 8.70 1.89 1.39
C MET A 103 9.25 3.23 1.88
N ARG A 104 10.33 3.20 2.68
CA ARG A 104 10.99 4.43 3.17
C ARG A 104 11.60 5.24 2.03
N GLY A 105 12.21 4.57 1.06
CA GLY A 105 12.70 5.19 -0.17
C GLY A 105 11.59 5.90 -0.96
N ARG A 106 10.36 5.35 -0.98
CA ARG A 106 9.19 6.01 -1.59
C ARG A 106 8.80 7.28 -0.84
N TYR A 107 8.79 7.25 0.49
CA TYR A 107 8.51 8.45 1.27
C TYR A 107 9.50 9.59 1.00
N ASN A 108 10.79 9.28 0.85
CA ASN A 108 11.80 10.29 0.48
C ASN A 108 11.50 10.98 -0.86
N LYS A 109 10.81 10.30 -1.78
CA LYS A 109 10.44 10.83 -3.10
C LYS A 109 9.07 11.52 -3.10
N LEU A 110 8.09 10.99 -2.36
CA LEU A 110 6.69 11.36 -2.50
C LEU A 110 6.15 12.29 -1.39
N LEU A 111 6.74 12.27 -0.19
CA LEU A 111 6.15 12.94 0.98
C LEU A 111 6.02 14.46 0.81
N HIS A 112 7.00 15.08 0.16
CA HIS A 112 7.00 16.52 -0.09
C HIS A 112 5.81 16.95 -0.97
N ASP A 113 5.47 16.14 -1.97
CA ASP A 113 4.46 16.44 -2.98
C ASP A 113 3.04 16.09 -2.53
N CYS A 114 2.91 15.37 -1.41
CA CYS A 114 1.61 15.06 -0.82
C CYS A 114 0.85 16.37 -0.47
N PRO A 115 -0.38 16.55 -0.96
CA PRO A 115 -1.12 17.80 -0.76
C PRO A 115 -1.79 17.86 0.62
N ILE A 116 -1.94 16.72 1.29
CA ILE A 116 -2.56 16.61 2.62
C ILE A 116 -1.49 16.37 3.71
N PRO A 117 -1.81 16.55 5.01
CA PRO A 117 -0.81 16.48 6.08
C PRO A 117 -0.11 15.12 6.22
N LEU A 118 -0.81 14.03 5.95
CA LEU A 118 -0.31 12.66 6.08
C LEU A 118 -0.35 11.93 4.74
N LEU A 119 0.79 11.37 4.34
CA LEU A 119 0.86 10.43 3.22
C LEU A 119 0.79 8.99 3.73
N TYR A 120 -0.28 8.27 3.40
CA TYR A 120 -0.39 6.86 3.73
C TYR A 120 0.28 6.00 2.64
N GLY A 121 1.03 5.00 3.09
CA GLY A 121 1.70 4.03 2.25
C GLY A 121 1.42 2.63 2.77
N LEU A 122 1.10 1.70 1.88
CA LEU A 122 0.84 0.32 2.27
C LEU A 122 1.81 -0.62 1.56
N SER A 123 2.53 -1.42 2.34
CA SER A 123 3.31 -2.54 1.80
C SER A 123 2.52 -3.82 2.01
N VAL A 124 2.32 -4.59 0.95
CA VAL A 124 1.66 -5.89 1.03
C VAL A 124 2.56 -6.99 0.48
N LEU A 125 2.67 -8.08 1.24
CA LEU A 125 3.34 -9.33 0.86
C LEU A 125 2.24 -10.38 0.68
N GLY A 126 1.83 -10.62 -0.56
CA GLY A 126 0.58 -11.32 -0.84
C GLY A 126 -0.62 -10.52 -0.35
N THR A 127 -1.25 -10.93 0.75
CA THR A 127 -2.35 -10.21 1.44
C THR A 127 -1.96 -9.66 2.81
N GLY A 128 -0.84 -10.11 3.38
CA GLY A 128 -0.31 -9.57 4.64
C GLY A 128 0.15 -8.14 4.43
N MET A 129 -0.32 -7.21 5.25
CA MET A 129 -0.12 -5.78 5.08
C MET A 129 0.61 -5.12 6.24
N ARG A 130 1.42 -4.13 5.89
CA ARG A 130 2.04 -3.18 6.81
C ARG A 130 1.68 -1.76 6.41
N VAL A 131 1.09 -1.03 7.35
CA VAL A 131 0.69 0.37 7.17
C VAL A 131 1.85 1.28 7.56
N TYR A 132 2.12 2.23 6.67
CA TYR A 132 3.04 3.34 6.91
C TYR A 132 2.27 4.66 6.84
N CYS A 133 2.73 5.63 7.63
CA CYS A 133 2.20 6.98 7.67
C CYS A 133 3.35 7.97 7.72
N GLY A 134 3.50 8.75 6.65
CA GLY A 134 4.45 9.86 6.57
C GLY A 134 3.79 11.15 7.04
N ASP A 135 4.35 11.78 8.06
CA ASP A 135 3.95 13.11 8.54
C ASP A 135 4.79 14.17 7.81
N LYS A 136 4.13 14.99 6.98
CA LYS A 136 4.81 16.00 6.16
C LYS A 136 5.43 17.11 6.99
N ALA A 137 4.79 17.52 8.09
CA ALA A 137 5.26 18.61 8.93
C ALA A 137 6.48 18.18 9.76
N ARG A 138 6.44 16.96 10.32
CA ARG A 138 7.53 16.40 11.11
C ARG A 138 8.63 15.76 10.26
N ARG A 139 8.34 15.48 8.99
CA ARG A 139 9.23 14.75 8.06
C ARG A 139 9.63 13.38 8.61
N THR A 140 8.66 12.69 9.23
CA THR A 140 8.85 11.38 9.86
C THR A 140 7.95 10.33 9.24
N VAL A 141 8.38 9.07 9.24
CA VAL A 141 7.56 7.93 8.80
C VAL A 141 7.34 7.00 9.99
N THR A 142 6.08 6.67 10.26
CA THR A 142 5.66 5.62 11.19
C THR A 142 5.30 4.37 10.38
N PRO A 143 5.66 3.14 10.82
CA PRO A 143 6.50 2.84 11.98
C PRO A 143 7.94 3.33 11.82
N SER A 144 8.59 3.60 12.96
CA SER A 144 10.02 3.95 13.02
C SER A 144 10.88 2.86 12.37
N PHE A 145 12.03 3.27 11.85
CA PHE A 145 13.02 2.33 11.32
C PHE A 145 13.49 1.40 12.45
N VAL A 146 13.58 0.11 12.15
CA VAL A 146 14.14 -0.88 13.06
C VAL A 146 15.60 -1.04 12.65
N GLU A 147 16.51 -0.62 13.52
CA GLU A 147 17.94 -0.67 13.23
C GLU A 147 18.43 -2.13 13.18
N THR A 148 19.36 -2.38 12.26
CA THR A 148 20.08 -3.63 12.10
C THR A 148 21.58 -3.38 12.21
N ASP A 149 22.31 -4.34 12.75
CA ASP A 149 23.77 -4.32 12.70
C ASP A 149 24.24 -4.97 11.40
N TRP A 150 24.79 -4.14 10.52
CA TRP A 150 25.30 -4.51 9.20
C TRP A 150 26.45 -5.52 9.23
N HIS A 151 27.05 -5.78 10.41
CA HIS A 151 28.09 -6.79 10.57
C HIS A 151 27.54 -8.21 10.76
N PHE A 152 26.23 -8.38 10.93
CA PHE A 152 25.60 -9.68 11.19
C PHE A 152 24.54 -10.04 10.14
N VAL A 153 24.35 -11.35 9.95
CA VAL A 153 23.23 -11.87 9.16
C VAL A 153 21.93 -11.56 9.90
N LEU A 154 20.92 -11.09 9.18
CA LEU A 154 19.61 -10.80 9.75
C LEU A 154 19.04 -12.04 10.47
N PRO A 155 18.58 -11.89 11.72
CA PRO A 155 17.96 -13.01 12.42
C PRO A 155 16.61 -13.36 11.76
N ALA A 156 16.18 -14.62 11.94
CA ALA A 156 14.97 -15.15 11.29
C ALA A 156 13.70 -14.37 11.68
N GLU A 157 13.67 -13.84 12.91
CA GLU A 157 12.60 -13.06 13.50
C GLU A 157 12.56 -11.59 13.03
N TYR A 158 13.60 -11.12 12.32
CA TYR A 158 13.67 -9.71 11.92
C TYR A 158 12.45 -9.32 11.07
N LEU A 159 11.65 -8.38 11.60
CA LEU A 159 10.38 -7.89 11.04
C LEU A 159 9.29 -8.97 10.81
N GLN A 160 9.37 -10.16 11.43
CA GLN A 160 8.49 -11.30 11.14
C GLN A 160 6.98 -11.00 11.29
N ASP A 161 6.59 -10.16 12.25
CA ASP A 161 5.17 -9.87 12.52
C ASP A 161 4.67 -8.56 11.89
N GLN A 162 5.53 -7.90 11.11
CA GLN A 162 5.26 -6.55 10.62
C GLN A 162 4.25 -6.52 9.47
N TRP A 163 3.99 -7.65 8.81
CA TRP A 163 2.94 -7.85 7.79
C TRP A 163 1.84 -8.83 8.26
N SER A 164 1.66 -8.97 9.58
CA SER A 164 0.72 -9.95 10.17
C SER A 164 -0.76 -9.62 9.96
N LEU A 165 -1.11 -8.37 9.66
CA LEU A 165 -2.49 -7.98 9.40
C LEU A 165 -2.87 -8.32 7.96
N ASP A 166 -3.78 -9.27 7.76
CA ASP A 166 -4.31 -9.55 6.43
C ASP A 166 -5.27 -8.43 5.99
N ILE A 167 -5.01 -7.81 4.84
CA ILE A 167 -5.86 -6.75 4.26
C ILE A 167 -7.31 -7.20 4.03
N LEU A 168 -7.54 -8.49 3.75
CA LEU A 168 -8.86 -9.08 3.50
C LEU A 168 -9.60 -9.48 4.78
N SER A 169 -8.93 -9.46 5.94
CA SER A 169 -9.56 -9.72 7.23
C SER A 169 -10.50 -8.57 7.63
N PRO A 170 -11.40 -8.78 8.62
CA PRO A 170 -12.19 -7.68 9.19
C PRO A 170 -11.34 -6.54 9.76
N GLY A 171 -10.17 -6.86 10.34
CA GLY A 171 -9.21 -5.87 10.81
C GLY A 171 -8.59 -5.07 9.67
N GLY A 172 -8.18 -5.77 8.59
CA GLY A 172 -7.63 -5.13 7.39
C GLY A 172 -8.64 -4.23 6.68
N PHE A 173 -9.90 -4.69 6.57
CA PHE A 173 -11.00 -3.87 6.07
C PHE A 173 -11.18 -2.58 6.88
N SER A 174 -11.24 -2.71 8.21
CA SER A 174 -11.44 -1.57 9.11
C SER A 174 -10.32 -0.55 8.99
N GLU A 175 -9.08 -1.02 8.86
CA GLU A 175 -7.91 -0.14 8.72
C GLU A 175 -7.88 0.55 7.35
N MET A 176 -8.17 -0.17 6.26
CA MET A 176 -8.35 0.46 4.93
C MET A 176 -9.47 1.49 4.94
N LYS A 177 -10.59 1.20 5.60
CA LYS A 177 -11.71 2.14 5.73
C LYS A 177 -11.30 3.41 6.47
N ARG A 178 -10.54 3.28 7.56
CA ARG A 178 -9.99 4.40 8.32
C ARG A 178 -9.07 5.28 7.46
N ILE A 179 -8.15 4.67 6.71
CA ILE A 179 -7.20 5.37 5.83
C ILE A 179 -7.94 6.12 4.72
N VAL A 180 -8.86 5.46 4.01
CA VAL A 180 -9.62 6.07 2.91
C VAL A 180 -10.50 7.21 3.42
N ALA A 181 -11.17 7.03 4.56
CA ALA A 181 -12.00 8.08 5.16
C ALA A 181 -11.18 9.33 5.52
N TYR A 182 -9.98 9.15 6.10
CA TYR A 182 -9.06 10.25 6.36
C TYR A 182 -8.67 10.97 5.06
N ILE A 183 -8.21 10.23 4.04
CA ILE A 183 -7.76 10.81 2.78
C ILE A 183 -8.88 11.63 2.14
N LYS A 184 -10.08 11.06 2.01
CA LYS A 184 -11.23 11.75 1.43
C LYS A 184 -11.58 13.01 2.23
N GLY A 185 -11.62 12.93 3.56
CA GLY A 185 -11.96 14.07 4.42
C GLY A 185 -10.93 15.21 4.42
N GLU A 186 -9.64 14.90 4.26
CA GLU A 186 -8.62 15.94 4.09
C GLU A 186 -8.63 16.53 2.67
N SER A 187 -8.81 15.69 1.66
CA SER A 187 -8.86 16.08 0.26
C SER A 187 -9.97 17.08 -0.06
N THR A 188 -11.15 16.99 0.57
CA THR A 188 -12.24 17.97 0.35
C THR A 188 -11.86 19.40 0.71
N LYS A 189 -10.84 19.61 1.56
CA LYS A 189 -10.37 20.95 1.94
C LYS A 189 -9.57 21.65 0.83
N PHE A 190 -9.20 20.91 -0.22
CA PHE A 190 -8.34 21.38 -1.31
C PHE A 190 -9.08 21.46 -2.67
N GLN A 191 -10.38 21.15 -2.72
CA GLN A 191 -11.17 21.39 -3.93
C GLN A 191 -11.44 22.91 -4.07
N PRO A 192 -11.19 23.52 -5.24
CA PRO A 192 -11.68 24.87 -5.50
C PRO A 192 -13.21 24.84 -5.48
N GLY A 193 -13.80 25.77 -4.73
CA GLY A 193 -15.26 25.95 -4.66
C GLY A 193 -15.88 26.45 -5.96
#